data_AF-A0AB73TS56-F1
#
_entry.id   AF-A0AB73TS56-F1
#
_cell.length_a   1.000
_cell.length_b   1.000
_cell.length_c   1.000
_cell.angle_alpha   90.00
_cell.angle_beta   90.00
_cell.angle_gamma   90.00
#
_symmetry.space_group_name_H-M   'P 1'
#
loop_
_entity.id
_entity.type
_entity.pdbx_description
1 polymer ?
#
loop_
_entity_poly.entity_id
_entity_poly.type
_entity_poly.pdbx_seq_one_letter_code
_entity_poly.pdbx_strand_id
1 'polypeptide(L)'
;VEAFRDKDPDLFFSLLAELPETLDDGFREKLQNLLTYEEGITNAMIYPYTNGKIEAKNTHIKTMKRVSYGFKSFENMRIRIFLINQLIKVR
;
A
#
# COMPACT_ATOMS: atom_id res chain seq x y z
N VAL A 1 3.80 24.52 2.53
CA VAL A 1 3.39 23.87 1.27
C VAL A 1 3.54 22.39 1.50
N GLU A 2 2.42 21.66 1.53
CA GLU A 2 2.47 20.22 1.73
C GLU A 2 2.54 19.60 0.34
N ALA A 3 3.73 19.51 -0.25
CA ALA A 3 3.96 19.02 -1.62
C ALA A 3 3.15 17.73 -1.95
N PHE A 4 3.00 16.86 -0.95
CA PHE A 4 2.19 15.65 -1.04
C PHE A 4 0.66 15.91 -1.12
N ARG A 5 0.12 16.89 -0.37
CA ARG A 5 -1.29 17.30 -0.47
C ARG A 5 -1.58 18.03 -1.77
N ASP A 6 -0.63 18.83 -2.22
CA ASP A 6 -0.72 19.61 -3.46
C ASP A 6 -0.46 18.75 -4.72
N LYS A 7 -0.10 17.46 -4.53
CA LYS A 7 0.20 16.48 -5.58
C LYS A 7 1.28 16.96 -6.55
N ASP A 8 2.31 17.59 -5.99
CA ASP A 8 3.47 18.09 -6.72
C ASP A 8 4.66 17.13 -6.51
N PRO A 9 4.88 16.16 -7.43
CA PRO A 9 5.97 15.20 -7.31
C PRO A 9 7.35 15.86 -7.42
N ASP A 10 7.51 16.87 -8.27
CA ASP A 10 8.80 17.54 -8.47
C ASP A 10 9.24 18.27 -7.19
N LEU A 11 8.31 18.97 -6.54
CA LEU A 11 8.56 19.59 -5.24
C LEU A 11 8.81 18.53 -4.14
N PHE A 12 8.13 17.39 -4.18
CA PHE A 12 8.33 16.33 -3.20
C PHE A 12 9.74 15.71 -3.30
N PHE A 13 10.20 15.41 -4.51
CA PHE A 13 11.51 14.78 -4.72
C PHE A 13 12.68 15.74 -4.53
N SER A 14 12.53 17.02 -4.89
CA SER A 14 13.53 18.04 -4.56
C SER A 14 13.73 18.18 -3.04
N LEU A 15 12.65 18.18 -2.26
CA LEU A 15 12.72 18.20 -0.79
C LEU A 15 13.37 16.94 -0.20
N LEU A 16 13.20 15.78 -0.83
CA LEU A 16 13.87 14.53 -0.42
C LEU A 16 15.36 14.49 -0.77
N ALA A 17 15.78 15.18 -1.83
CA ALA A 17 17.18 15.30 -2.20
C ALA A 17 17.92 16.28 -1.28
N GLU A 18 17.24 17.34 -0.84
CA GLU A 18 17.79 18.42 -0.02
C GLU A 18 17.38 18.32 1.46
N LEU A 19 17.53 17.12 2.05
CA LEU A 19 17.20 16.91 3.46
C LEU A 19 18.16 17.66 4.40
N PRO A 20 17.67 18.24 5.52
CA PRO A 20 18.51 18.99 6.45
C PRO A 20 19.61 18.13 7.07
N GLU A 21 20.81 18.70 7.20
CA GLU A 21 21.93 18.05 7.91
C GLU A 21 21.65 17.80 9.40
N THR A 22 20.68 18.52 9.97
CA THR A 22 20.25 18.36 11.36
C THR A 22 19.33 17.16 11.58
N LEU A 23 18.90 16.49 10.50
CA LEU A 23 18.01 15.34 10.56
C LEU A 23 18.79 14.10 10.99
N ASP A 24 18.22 13.34 11.92
CA ASP A 24 18.76 12.03 12.35
C ASP A 24 19.12 11.15 11.15
N ASP A 25 20.31 10.54 11.20
CA ASP A 25 20.87 9.78 10.07
C ASP A 25 19.96 8.61 9.67
N GLY A 26 19.40 7.89 10.65
CA GLY A 26 18.50 6.77 10.39
C GLY A 26 17.17 7.21 9.79
N PHE A 27 16.70 8.39 10.15
CA PHE A 27 15.53 8.99 9.51
C PHE A 27 15.84 9.50 8.11
N ARG A 28 17.01 10.12 7.90
CA ARG A 28 17.48 10.58 6.59
C ARG A 28 17.59 9.42 5.60
N GLU A 29 18.21 8.32 6.00
CA GLU A 29 18.35 7.12 5.17
C GLU A 29 16.98 6.57 4.75
N LYS A 30 16.01 6.50 5.66
CA LYS A 30 14.65 6.06 5.36
C LYS A 30 13.95 6.96 4.35
N LEU A 31 14.14 8.28 4.44
CA LEU A 31 13.56 9.23 3.50
C LEU A 31 14.26 9.14 2.13
N GLN A 32 15.60 9.04 2.10
CA GLN A 32 16.35 8.87 0.86
C GLN A 32 15.99 7.57 0.13
N ASN A 33 15.66 6.50 0.85
CA ASN A 33 15.16 5.27 0.25
C ASN A 33 13.87 5.47 -0.58
N LEU A 34 13.10 6.53 -0.35
CA LEU A 34 11.93 6.85 -1.17
C LEU A 34 12.32 7.26 -2.60
N LEU A 35 13.53 7.77 -2.82
CA LEU A 35 14.05 8.10 -4.15
C LEU A 35 14.10 6.87 -5.07
N THR A 36 14.33 5.67 -4.51
CA THR A 36 14.32 4.41 -5.27
C THR A 36 12.93 4.06 -5.82
N TYR A 37 11.86 4.63 -5.25
CA TYR A 37 10.48 4.35 -5.62
C TYR A 37 9.81 5.54 -6.32
N GLU A 38 10.60 6.43 -6.93
CA GLU A 38 10.15 7.68 -7.53
C GLU A 38 8.97 7.48 -8.47
N GLU A 39 9.10 6.60 -9.46
CA GLU A 39 8.04 6.31 -10.44
C GLU A 39 6.72 5.90 -9.77
N GLY A 40 6.78 5.03 -8.76
CA GLY A 40 5.60 4.54 -8.05
C GLY A 40 4.89 5.62 -7.24
N ILE A 41 5.67 6.47 -6.56
CA ILE A 41 5.17 7.59 -5.75
C ILE A 41 4.58 8.69 -6.65
N THR A 42 5.26 9.03 -7.74
CA THR A 42 4.78 10.00 -8.75
C THR A 42 3.44 9.53 -9.33
N ASN A 43 3.35 8.25 -9.72
CA ASN A 43 2.09 7.66 -10.19
C ASN A 43 0.99 7.75 -9.12
N ALA A 44 1.30 7.49 -7.84
CA ALA A 44 0.33 7.58 -6.76
C ALA A 44 -0.19 9.01 -6.51
N MET A 45 0.60 10.05 -6.80
CA MET A 45 0.17 11.45 -6.70
C MET A 45 -0.73 11.86 -7.89
N ILE A 46 -0.34 11.47 -9.11
CA ILE A 46 -1.03 11.82 -10.35
C ILE A 46 -2.39 11.13 -10.45
N TYR A 47 -2.43 9.81 -10.22
CA TYR A 47 -3.65 9.05 -10.44
C TYR A 47 -4.61 9.13 -9.23
N PRO A 48 -5.94 9.05 -9.47
CA PRO A 48 -6.94 9.06 -8.40
C PRO A 48 -7.15 7.66 -7.78
N TYR A 49 -6.24 6.72 -8.01
CA TYR A 49 -6.36 5.35 -7.50
C TYR A 49 -5.76 5.24 -6.11
N THR A 50 -6.41 4.46 -5.25
CA THR A 50 -5.92 4.18 -3.90
C THR A 50 -5.84 2.67 -3.68
N ASN A 51 -4.86 2.24 -2.88
CA ASN A 51 -4.75 0.85 -2.46
C ASN A 51 -5.84 0.45 -1.43
N GLY A 52 -6.69 1.37 -0.98
CA GLY A 52 -7.66 1.13 0.09
C GLY A 52 -8.60 -0.04 -0.18
N LYS A 53 -9.05 -0.24 -1.43
CA LYS A 53 -9.89 -1.40 -1.79
C LYS A 53 -9.14 -2.74 -1.66
N ILE A 54 -7.85 -2.75 -2.00
CA ILE A 54 -6.98 -3.93 -1.91
C ILE A 54 -6.66 -4.22 -0.44
N GLU A 55 -6.35 -3.19 0.34
CA GLU A 55 -6.07 -3.29 1.77
C GLU A 55 -7.28 -3.77 2.58
N ALA A 56 -8.48 -3.29 2.24
CA ALA A 56 -9.73 -3.76 2.82
C ALA A 56 -9.93 -5.27 2.56
N LYS A 57 -9.68 -5.73 1.33
CA LYS A 57 -9.72 -7.16 0.99
C LYS A 57 -8.69 -7.98 1.76
N ASN A 58 -7.45 -7.50 1.84
CA ASN A 58 -6.39 -8.16 2.60
C ASN A 58 -6.73 -8.29 4.09
N THR A 59 -7.33 -7.26 4.68
CA THR A 59 -7.80 -7.29 6.07
C THR A 59 -8.90 -8.32 6.26
N HIS A 60 -9.89 -8.36 5.36
CA HIS A 60 -10.96 -9.36 5.38
C HIS A 60 -10.41 -10.79 5.31
N ILE A 61 -9.43 -11.05 4.43
CA ILE A 61 -8.77 -12.36 4.28
C ILE A 61 -7.99 -12.72 5.55
N LYS A 62 -7.23 -11.77 6.12
CA LYS A 62 -6.49 -11.98 7.38
C LYS A 62 -7.43 -12.33 8.53
N THR A 63 -8.56 -11.61 8.66
CA THR A 63 -9.60 -11.91 9.67
C THR A 63 -10.20 -13.29 9.46
N MET A 64 -10.56 -13.65 8.23
CA MET A 64 -11.10 -14.98 7.92
C MET A 64 -10.14 -16.11 8.30
N LYS A 65 -8.85 -15.95 7.98
CA LYS A 65 -7.81 -16.91 8.35
C LYS A 65 -7.68 -17.05 9.87
N ARG A 66 -7.73 -15.94 10.61
CA ARG A 66 -7.67 -15.92 12.07
C ARG A 66 -8.87 -16.62 12.72
N VAL A 67 -10.09 -16.29 12.28
CA VAL A 67 -11.34 -16.88 12.80
C VAL A 67 -11.46 -18.37 12.49
N SER A 68 -10.90 -18.81 11.37
CA SER A 68 -10.90 -20.22 10.98
C SER A 68 -9.81 -21.05 11.65
N TYR A 69 -8.98 -20.44 12.52
CA TYR A 69 -7.78 -21.06 13.11
C TYR A 69 -6.78 -21.59 12.06
N GLY A 70 -6.70 -20.91 10.91
CA GLY A 70 -5.93 -21.34 9.76
C GLY A 70 -6.69 -22.30 8.84
N PHE A 71 -6.33 -22.30 7.56
CA PHE A 71 -6.89 -23.22 6.58
C PHE A 71 -5.93 -24.38 6.34
N LYS A 72 -6.45 -25.61 6.36
CA LYS A 72 -5.67 -26.81 6.02
C LYS A 72 -5.38 -26.95 4.52
N SER A 73 -6.22 -26.34 3.67
CA SER A 73 -6.10 -26.34 2.22
C SER A 73 -6.19 -24.91 1.68
N PHE A 74 -5.21 -24.52 0.87
CA PHE A 74 -5.21 -23.24 0.19
C PHE A 74 -6.38 -23.11 -0.80
N GLU A 75 -6.76 -24.21 -1.46
CA GLU A 75 -7.89 -24.22 -2.39
C GLU A 75 -9.20 -23.90 -1.67
N ASN A 76 -9.42 -24.52 -0.50
CA ASN A 76 -10.61 -24.24 0.31
C ASN A 76 -10.65 -22.78 0.79
N MET A 77 -9.48 -22.21 1.13
CA MET A 77 -9.37 -20.79 1.46
C MET A 77 -9.75 -19.90 0.27
N ARG A 78 -9.23 -20.20 -0.93
CA ARG A 78 -9.54 -19.45 -2.17
C ARG A 78 -11.02 -19.49 -2.51
N ILE A 79 -11.63 -20.68 -2.50
CA ILE A 79 -13.06 -20.84 -2.76
C ILE A 79 -13.87 -20.00 -1.79
N ARG A 80 -13.55 -20.06 -0.48
CA ARG A 80 -14.26 -19.27 0.53
C ARG A 80 -14.09 -17.76 0.35
N ILE A 81 -12.89 -17.29 -0.04
CA ILE A 81 -12.66 -15.89 -0.38
C ILE A 81 -13.54 -15.48 -1.57
N PHE A 82 -13.60 -16.30 -2.63
CA PHE A 82 -14.40 -16.00 -3.81
C PHE A 82 -15.90 -16.00 -3.52
N LEU A 83 -16.39 -16.92 -2.69
CA LEU A 83 -17.80 -16.96 -2.26
C LEU A 83 -18.19 -15.71 -1.46
N ILE A 84 -17.39 -15.34 -0.46
CA ILE A 84 -17.67 -14.18 0.40
C ILE A 84 -17.61 -12.87 -0.39
N ASN A 85 -16.70 -12.77 -1.36
CA ASN A 85 -16.62 -11.62 -2.26
C ASN A 85 -17.62 -11.67 -3.42
N GLN A 86 -18.51 -12.68 -3.47
CA GLN A 86 -19.50 -12.88 -4.54
C GLN A 86 -18.90 -12.96 -5.96
N LEU A 87 -17.65 -13.43 -6.06
CA LEU A 87 -16.94 -13.59 -7.33
C LEU A 87 -17.33 -14.89 -8.04
N ILE A 88 -17.85 -15.86 -7.29
CA ILE A 88 -18.40 -17.12 -7.81
C ILE A 88 -19.75 -17.37 -7.16
N LYS A 89 -20.64 -18.06 -7.88
CA LYS A 89 -21.93 -18.53 -7.37
C LYS A 89 -21.96 -20.05 -7.39
N VAL A 90 -22.33 -20.67 -6.28
CA VAL A 90 -22.69 -22.09 -6.25
C VAL A 90 -24.13 -22.17 -6.73
N ARG A 91 -24.36 -22.98 -7.77
CA ARG A 91 -25.71 -23.29 -8.26
C ARG A 91 -26.44 -24.22 -7.32
#